data_AF-A0A645GRZ1-F1
#
_entry.id   AF-A0A645GRZ1-F1
#
_cell.length_a   1.000
_cell.length_b   1.000
_cell.length_c   1.000
_cell.angle_alpha   90.00
_cell.angle_beta   90.00
_cell.angle_gamma   90.00
#
_symmetry.space_group_name_H-M   'P 1'
#
loop_
_entity.id
_entity.type
_entity.pdbx_description
1 polymer ?
#
loop_
_entity_poly.entity_id
_entity_poly.type
_entity_poly.pdbx_seq_one_letter_code
_entity_poly.pdbx_strand_id
1 'polypeptide(L)'
;MFCGNCGAPYTRKTAARRGKLHHKYWSCKDRIKGKRGNGCKNRNIKEDELLKIISDKLGWRWVDSEHFDSDAMLRIVKRIVITDNDVLLDLL
;
A
#
# COMPACT_ATOMS: atom_id res chain seq x y z
N MET A 1 -0.27 -1.33 7.69
CA MET A 1 0.51 -1.80 6.52
C MET A 1 1.99 -1.62 6.78
N PHE A 2 2.81 -2.62 6.48
CA PHE A 2 4.22 -2.65 6.86
C PHE A 2 5.12 -3.04 5.70
N CYS A 3 6.36 -2.57 5.77
CA CYS A 3 7.41 -2.90 4.81
C CYS A 3 7.94 -4.31 5.08
N GLY A 4 7.85 -5.19 4.09
CA GLY A 4 8.44 -6.54 4.16
C GLY A 4 9.96 -6.53 4.24
N ASN A 5 10.62 -5.49 3.73
CA ASN A 5 12.08 -5.43 3.72
C ASN A 5 12.68 -4.91 5.03
N CYS A 6 11.99 -4.04 5.76
CA CYS A 6 12.56 -3.42 6.96
C CYS A 6 11.60 -3.27 8.15
N GLY A 7 10.37 -3.79 8.05
CA GLY A 7 9.38 -3.74 9.13
C GLY A 7 8.71 -2.38 9.37
N ALA A 8 9.28 -1.28 8.86
CA ALA A 8 8.72 0.05 9.05
C ALA A 8 7.30 0.21 8.47
N PRO A 9 6.44 1.06 9.04
CA PRO A 9 5.10 1.28 8.51
C PRO A 9 5.15 1.96 7.13
N TYR A 10 4.19 1.62 6.27
CA TYR A 10 3.90 2.41 5.07
C TYR A 10 3.04 3.62 5.44
N THR A 11 3.27 4.74 4.76
CA THR A 11 2.51 5.98 4.93
C THR A 11 1.86 6.37 3.61
N ARG A 12 0.60 6.82 3.67
CA ARG A 12 -0.15 7.31 2.52
C ARG A 12 0.33 8.70 2.14
N LYS A 13 0.51 8.94 0.85
CA LYS A 13 0.96 10.22 0.29
C LYS A 13 0.10 10.56 -0.93
N THR A 14 -0.07 11.85 -1.17
CA THR A 14 -0.66 12.36 -2.40
C THR A 14 0.45 12.91 -3.26
N ALA A 15 0.61 12.38 -4.47
CA ALA A 15 1.47 12.98 -5.48
C ALA A 15 0.70 14.11 -6.18
N ALA A 16 1.21 15.33 -6.05
CA ALA A 16 0.76 16.46 -6.85
C ALA A 16 1.74 16.67 -8.01
N ARG A 17 1.24 16.71 -9.24
CA ARG A 17 2.01 17.16 -10.41
C ARG A 17 1.22 18.26 -11.10
N ARG A 18 1.84 19.42 -11.30
CA ARG A 18 1.21 20.60 -11.90
C ARG A 18 0.54 20.22 -13.23
N GLY A 19 -0.78 20.42 -13.33
CA GLY A 19 -1.59 20.10 -14.51
C GLY A 19 -1.95 18.61 -14.71
N LYS A 20 -1.73 17.73 -13.72
CA LYS A 20 -2.19 16.32 -13.78
C LYS A 20 -3.04 15.95 -12.57
N LEU A 21 -3.87 14.92 -12.75
CA LEU A 21 -4.68 14.34 -11.69
C LEU A 21 -3.80 13.90 -10.52
N HIS A 22 -4.20 14.30 -9.31
CA HIS A 22 -3.58 13.84 -8.08
C HIS A 22 -3.77 12.34 -7.95
N HIS A 23 -2.71 11.60 -7.67
CA HIS A 23 -2.83 10.18 -7.34
C HIS A 23 -2.26 9.89 -5.96
N LYS A 24 -2.84 8.89 -5.31
CA LYS A 24 -2.43 8.46 -3.98
C LYS A 24 -1.51 7.26 -4.10
N TYR A 25 -0.50 7.22 -3.24
CA TYR A 25 0.46 6.12 -3.18
C TYR A 25 0.89 5.89 -1.73
N TRP A 26 1.39 4.69 -1.48
CA TRP A 26 1.91 4.28 -0.18
C TRP A 26 3.41 4.06 -0.27
N SER A 27 4.14 4.54 0.73
CA SER A 27 5.60 4.45 0.77
C SER A 27 6.12 4.14 2.17
N CYS A 28 7.14 3.28 2.24
CA CYS A 28 7.85 2.94 3.47
C CYS A 28 8.37 4.20 4.18
N LYS A 29 8.05 4.35 5.47
CA LYS A 29 8.46 5.52 6.28
C LYS A 29 9.97 5.74 6.27
N ASP A 30 10.77 4.69 6.36
CA ASP A 30 12.23 4.84 6.38
C ASP A 30 12.86 5.00 4.98
N ARG A 31 12.17 4.57 3.91
CA ARG A 31 12.52 4.99 2.54
C ARG A 31 12.38 6.50 2.39
N ILE A 32 11.26 7.07 2.84
CA ILE A 32 11.00 8.52 2.76
C ILE A 32 12.08 9.33 3.49
N LYS A 33 12.54 8.84 4.65
CA LYS A 33 13.62 9.51 5.39
C LYS A 33 15.00 9.39 4.73
N GLY A 34 15.18 8.48 3.77
CA GLY A 34 16.47 8.24 3.11
C GLY A 34 17.59 7.96 4.12
N LYS A 35 18.68 8.73 4.05
CA LYS A 35 19.82 8.62 4.97
C LYS A 35 19.49 8.92 6.45
N ARG A 36 18.37 9.63 6.72
CA ARG A 36 17.87 9.86 8.09
C ARG A 36 16.99 8.70 8.61
N GLY A 37 16.71 7.72 7.76
CA GLY A 37 16.08 6.45 8.13
C GLY A 37 17.11 5.34 8.10
N ASN A 38 16.68 4.12 7.73
CA ASN A 38 17.56 2.98 7.53
C ASN A 38 17.97 2.76 6.05
N GLY A 39 17.65 3.71 5.16
CA GLY A 39 17.97 3.60 3.74
C GLY A 39 17.15 2.57 2.96
N CYS A 40 16.01 2.11 3.50
CA CYS A 40 15.14 1.13 2.83
C CYS A 40 14.80 1.54 1.40
N LYS A 41 14.89 0.58 0.47
CA LYS A 41 14.58 0.76 -0.96
C LYS A 41 13.36 -0.01 -1.43
N ASN A 42 12.52 -0.50 -0.52
CA ASN A 42 11.26 -1.16 -0.90
C ASN A 42 10.37 -0.23 -1.73
N ARG A 43 9.66 -0.77 -2.70
CA ARG A 43 8.89 -0.01 -3.70
C ARG A 43 7.81 0.90 -3.09
N ASN A 44 7.51 1.98 -3.81
CA ASN A 44 6.24 2.68 -3.63
C ASN A 44 5.15 1.87 -4.36
N ILE A 45 3.92 1.91 -3.86
CA ILE A 45 2.77 1.28 -4.51
C ILE A 45 1.65 2.31 -4.67
N LYS A 46 1.03 2.36 -5.85
CA LYS A 46 -0.15 3.23 -6.05
C LYS A 46 -1.31 2.69 -5.23
N GLU A 47 -2.21 3.56 -4.78
CA GLU A 47 -3.36 3.12 -3.98
C GLU A 47 -4.29 2.18 -4.77
N ASP A 48 -4.66 2.53 -6.00
CA ASP A 48 -5.44 1.65 -6.89
C ASP A 48 -4.79 0.29 -7.10
N GLU A 49 -3.47 0.27 -7.32
CA GLU A 49 -2.72 -0.98 -7.51
C GLU A 49 -2.79 -1.85 -6.24
N LEU A 50 -2.58 -1.24 -5.07
CA LEU A 50 -2.66 -1.94 -3.79
C LEU A 50 -4.05 -2.52 -3.54
N LEU A 51 -5.10 -1.71 -3.74
CA LEU A 51 -6.48 -2.13 -3.49
C LEU A 51 -6.96 -3.20 -4.48
N LYS A 52 -6.52 -3.11 -5.74
CA LYS A 52 -6.73 -4.17 -6.72
C LYS A 52 -6.08 -5.48 -6.28
N ILE A 53 -4.81 -5.46 -5.88
CA ILE A 53 -4.11 -6.67 -5.42
C ILE A 53 -4.80 -7.28 -4.20
N ILE A 54 -5.26 -6.44 -3.25
CA ILE A 54 -6.02 -6.91 -2.09
C ILE A 54 -7.32 -7.57 -2.54
N SER A 55 -8.06 -6.95 -3.46
CA SER A 55 -9.31 -7.51 -3.99
C SER A 55 -9.07 -8.87 -4.66
N ASP A 56 -8.05 -8.95 -5.53
CA ASP A 56 -7.67 -10.18 -6.23
C ASP A 56 -7.34 -11.31 -5.23
N LYS A 57 -6.57 -11.01 -4.17
CA LYS A 57 -6.19 -11.99 -3.13
C LYS A 57 -7.35 -12.42 -2.24
N LEU A 58 -8.37 -11.58 -2.08
CA LEU A 58 -9.59 -11.89 -1.34
C LEU A 58 -10.67 -12.52 -2.23
N GLY A 59 -10.42 -12.68 -3.54
CA GLY A 59 -11.41 -13.16 -4.50
C GLY A 59 -12.56 -12.17 -4.73
N TRP A 60 -12.35 -10.88 -4.45
CA TRP A 60 -13.34 -9.84 -4.61
C TRP A 60 -13.29 -9.24 -6.02
N ARG A 61 -14.46 -8.83 -6.52
CA ARG A 61 -14.53 -8.10 -7.78
C ARG A 61 -13.92 -6.71 -7.61
N TRP A 62 -12.88 -6.42 -8.39
CA TRP A 62 -12.31 -5.08 -8.50
C TRP A 62 -13.11 -4.20 -9.49
N VAL A 63 -13.33 -2.94 -9.12
CA VAL A 63 -13.90 -1.90 -10.01
C VAL A 63 -12.91 -0.74 -10.07
N ASP A 64 -12.79 0.00 -8.96
CA ASP A 64 -11.84 1.09 -8.73
C ASP A 64 -11.67 1.31 -7.22
N SER A 65 -10.85 2.28 -6.83
CA SER A 65 -10.60 2.59 -5.41
C SER A 65 -11.74 3.29 -4.69
N GLU A 66 -12.69 3.91 -5.41
CA GLU A 66 -13.85 4.59 -4.80
C GLU A 66 -14.90 3.57 -4.36
N HIS A 67 -14.98 2.42 -5.04
CA HIS A 67 -15.90 1.33 -4.73
C HIS A 67 -15.30 0.23 -3.83
N PHE A 68 -14.07 0.42 -3.34
CA PHE A 68 -13.41 -0.57 -2.49
C PHE A 68 -14.03 -0.59 -1.08
N ASP A 69 -14.53 -1.75 -0.64
CA ASP A 69 -15.12 -1.93 0.70
C ASP A 69 -14.02 -2.09 1.76
N SER A 70 -13.53 -0.96 2.27
CA SER A 70 -12.52 -0.94 3.34
C SER A 70 -13.03 -1.56 4.64
N ASP A 71 -14.31 -1.47 4.93
CA ASP A 71 -14.88 -1.96 6.19
C ASP A 71 -14.94 -3.48 6.19
N ALA A 72 -15.35 -4.10 5.07
CA ALA A 72 -15.24 -5.54 4.88
C ALA A 72 -13.77 -5.98 4.98
N MET A 73 -12.83 -5.23 4.39
CA MET A 73 -11.41 -5.60 4.41
C MET A 73 -10.87 -5.59 5.84
N LEU A 74 -11.19 -4.55 6.62
CA LEU A 74 -10.75 -4.43 8.01
C LEU A 74 -11.31 -5.50 8.94
N ARG A 75 -12.42 -6.16 8.58
CA ARG A 75 -12.99 -7.29 9.33
C ARG A 75 -12.29 -8.63 9.08
N ILE A 76 -11.50 -8.75 8.03
CA ILE A 76 -10.85 -10.03 7.66
C ILE A 76 -9.33 -9.92 7.48
N VAL A 77 -8.78 -8.73 7.23
CA VAL A 77 -7.34 -8.52 7.04
C VAL A 77 -6.75 -7.89 8.30
N LYS A 78 -6.01 -8.69 9.06
CA LYS A 78 -5.27 -8.26 10.26
C LYS A 78 -4.06 -7.41 9.90
N ARG A 79 -3.35 -7.78 8.84
CA ARG A 79 -2.10 -7.12 8.44
C ARG A 79 -1.90 -7.17 6.94
N ILE A 80 -1.28 -6.11 6.42
CA ILE A 80 -0.81 -6.03 5.04
C ILE A 80 0.68 -5.77 5.06
N VAL A 81 1.45 -6.62 4.38
CA VAL A 81 2.91 -6.50 4.25
C VAL A 81 3.25 -6.31 2.77
N ILE A 82 3.93 -5.22 2.44
CA ILE A 82 4.33 -4.89 1.07
C ILE A 82 5.80 -5.24 0.89
N THR A 83 6.14 -6.08 -0.07
CA THR A 83 7.51 -6.42 -0.48
C THR A 83 7.82 -5.78 -1.84
N ASP A 84 9.03 -6.00 -2.36
CA ASP A 84 9.37 -5.52 -3.70
C ASP A 84 8.51 -6.16 -4.81
N ASN A 85 8.05 -7.41 -4.61
CA ASN A 85 7.40 -8.20 -5.65
C ASN A 85 5.94 -8.56 -5.35
N ASP A 86 5.49 -8.45 -4.10
CA ASP A 86 4.16 -8.92 -3.69
C ASP A 86 3.59 -8.12 -2.51
N VAL A 87 2.28 -8.24 -2.32
CA VAL A 87 1.51 -7.77 -1.16
C VAL A 87 0.98 -9.00 -0.42
N LEU A 88 1.45 -9.23 0.80
CA LEU A 88 1.01 -10.34 1.65
C LEU A 88 -0.10 -9.86 2.58
N LEU A 89 -1.14 -10.67 2.74
CA LEU A 89 -2.26 -10.42 3.64
C LEU A 89 -2.24 -11.44 4.77
N ASP A 90 -2.14 -10.97 6.01
CA ASP A 90 -2.42 -11.79 7.18
C ASP A 90 -3.91 -11.62 7.49
N LEU A 91 -4.67 -12.71 7.42
CA LEU A 91 -6.09 -12.72 7.72
C LEU A 91 -6.35 -12.83 9.24
N LEU A 92 -7.57 -12.47 9.67
CA LEU A 92 -8.03 -12.59 11.06
C LEU A 92 -8.45 -14.01 11.42
#